data_AF-A0A158PLQ9-F1
#
_entry.id   AF-A0A158PLQ9-F1
#
_cell.length_a   1.000
_cell.length_b   1.000
_cell.length_c   1.000
_cell.angle_alpha   90.00
_cell.angle_beta   90.00
_cell.angle_gamma   90.00
#
_symmetry.space_group_name_H-M   'P 1'
#
loop_
_entity.id
_entity.type
_entity.pdbx_description
1 polymer ?
#
loop_
_entity_poly.entity_id
_entity_poly.type
_entity_poly.pdbx_seq_one_letter_code
_entity_poly.pdbx_strand_id
1 'polypeptide(L)'
;MHDECYTHQRGREKCDEEFCECNRRTSILNNKCRDFLEASCSLVQILGFVAYSNSVNYTEPVNLVKYTLHNDYLKVRYSDIYGLCPKVNGEEATLSSCALQHNLCENSAVECADSLSQCLREAATVDGSTTCHDAVEAMCNVTFEEANSWRNVFMDPEFLGSNILKLMMGISLVILLFCIILLRPNRKIDEKLLRYSRV
;
A
#
# COMPACT_ATOMS: atom_id res chain seq x y z
N MET A 1 -12.70 -7.41 -10.93
CA MET A 1 -11.95 -8.59 -11.43
C MET A 1 -12.85 -9.70 -12.00
N HIS A 2 -13.33 -10.71 -11.24
CA HIS A 2 -14.10 -11.83 -11.84
C HIS A 2 -15.44 -11.38 -12.45
N ASP A 3 -16.26 -10.68 -11.67
CA ASP A 3 -17.57 -10.15 -12.13
C ASP A 3 -17.44 -9.16 -13.30
N GLU A 4 -16.36 -8.39 -13.31
CA GLU A 4 -16.00 -7.46 -14.39
C GLU A 4 -15.60 -8.21 -15.67
N CYS A 5 -14.76 -9.25 -15.54
CA CYS A 5 -14.40 -10.13 -16.64
C CYS A 5 -15.64 -10.78 -17.27
N TYR A 6 -16.61 -11.16 -16.43
CA TYR A 6 -17.92 -11.63 -16.84
C TYR A 6 -18.68 -10.53 -17.60
N THR A 7 -18.81 -9.33 -17.02
CA THR A 7 -19.53 -8.20 -17.63
C THR A 7 -19.00 -7.85 -19.03
N HIS A 8 -17.68 -7.85 -19.22
CA HIS A 8 -17.06 -7.61 -20.53
C HIS A 8 -17.02 -8.82 -21.46
N GLN A 9 -17.58 -9.96 -21.04
CA GLN A 9 -17.66 -11.17 -21.85
C GLN A 9 -16.29 -11.62 -22.39
N ARG A 10 -15.24 -11.57 -21.56
CA ARG A 10 -13.86 -11.92 -21.97
C ARG A 10 -13.62 -13.43 -22.12
N GLY A 11 -14.68 -14.24 -22.00
CA GLY A 11 -14.66 -15.69 -22.04
C GLY A 11 -14.77 -16.29 -20.64
N ARG A 12 -15.86 -17.02 -20.37
CA ARG A 12 -16.15 -17.61 -19.06
C ARG A 12 -14.97 -18.42 -18.51
N GLU A 13 -14.43 -19.35 -19.29
CA GLU A 13 -13.35 -20.24 -18.84
C GLU A 13 -12.10 -19.46 -18.44
N LYS A 14 -11.75 -18.43 -19.21
CA LYS A 14 -10.64 -17.53 -18.89
C LYS A 14 -10.89 -16.78 -17.58
N CYS A 15 -12.07 -16.19 -17.42
CA CYS A 15 -12.43 -15.46 -16.21
C CYS A 15 -12.40 -16.38 -14.98
N ASP A 16 -12.96 -17.58 -15.08
CA ASP A 16 -12.98 -18.56 -13.99
C ASP A 16 -11.56 -19.04 -13.65
N GLU A 17 -10.71 -19.29 -14.64
CA GLU A 17 -9.31 -19.66 -14.42
C GLU A 17 -8.53 -18.57 -13.68
N GLU A 18 -8.66 -17.31 -14.10
CA GLU A 18 -8.01 -16.16 -13.44
C GLU A 18 -8.50 -16.00 -12.00
N PHE A 19 -9.80 -16.17 -11.74
CA PHE A 19 -10.37 -16.17 -10.40
C PHE A 19 -9.80 -17.30 -9.53
N CYS A 20 -9.76 -18.52 -10.07
CA CYS A 20 -9.20 -19.68 -9.38
C CYS A 20 -7.71 -19.50 -9.08
N GLU A 21 -6.93 -18.90 -9.99
CA GLU A 21 -5.53 -18.61 -9.75
C GLU A 21 -5.35 -17.57 -8.64
N CYS A 22 -6.15 -16.51 -8.63
CA CYS A 22 -6.14 -15.50 -7.56
C CYS A 22 -6.42 -16.13 -6.19
N ASN A 23 -7.45 -16.98 -6.11
CA ASN A 23 -7.79 -17.73 -4.91
C ASN A 23 -6.68 -18.68 -4.46
N ARG A 24 -6.02 -19.38 -5.41
CA ARG A 24 -4.89 -20.26 -5.12
C ARG A 24 -3.73 -19.48 -4.52
N ARG A 25 -3.33 -18.35 -5.12
CA ARG A 25 -2.26 -17.48 -4.58
C ARG A 25 -2.61 -17.01 -3.16
N THR A 26 -3.85 -16.61 -2.93
CA THR A 26 -4.33 -16.16 -1.59
C THR A 26 -4.27 -17.30 -0.57
N SER A 27 -4.68 -18.51 -0.95
CA SER A 27 -4.66 -19.67 -0.04
C SER A 27 -3.25 -20.14 0.37
N ILE A 28 -2.22 -19.83 -0.41
CA ILE A 28 -0.82 -20.08 -0.03
C ILE A 28 -0.43 -19.22 1.18
N LEU A 29 -0.93 -17.99 1.23
CA LEU A 29 -0.66 -17.04 2.31
C LEU A 29 -1.48 -17.36 3.57
N ASN A 30 -2.69 -17.91 3.41
CA ASN A 30 -3.57 -18.26 4.53
C ASN A 30 -4.26 -19.61 4.32
N ASN A 31 -3.65 -20.67 4.87
CA ASN A 31 -4.12 -22.04 4.72
C ASN A 31 -5.52 -22.29 5.33
N LYS A 32 -5.99 -21.44 6.25
CA LYS A 32 -7.30 -21.58 6.90
C LYS A 32 -8.45 -21.37 5.93
N CYS A 33 -8.22 -20.57 4.87
CA CYS A 33 -9.24 -20.27 3.88
C CYS A 33 -9.17 -21.20 2.66
N ARG A 34 -8.18 -22.10 2.58
CA ARG A 34 -7.88 -22.87 1.37
C ARG A 34 -9.08 -23.64 0.85
N ASP A 35 -9.70 -24.46 1.69
CA ASP A 35 -10.79 -25.35 1.27
C ASP A 35 -12.02 -24.54 0.80
N PHE A 36 -12.29 -23.40 1.43
CA PHE A 36 -13.34 -22.47 1.01
C PHE A 36 -13.03 -21.82 -0.34
N LEU A 37 -11.80 -21.34 -0.52
CA LEU A 37 -11.36 -20.70 -1.77
C LEU A 37 -11.33 -21.70 -2.93
N GLU A 38 -10.92 -22.94 -2.70
CA GLU A 38 -10.97 -24.02 -3.68
C GLU A 38 -12.41 -24.41 -4.04
N ALA A 39 -13.30 -24.51 -3.04
CA ALA A 39 -14.72 -24.77 -3.27
C ALA A 39 -15.37 -23.64 -4.10
N SER A 40 -15.00 -22.39 -3.87
CA SER A 40 -15.51 -21.25 -4.67
C SER A 40 -15.11 -21.35 -6.14
N CYS A 41 -13.89 -21.84 -6.44
CA CYS A 41 -13.44 -22.10 -7.81
C CYS A 41 -14.32 -23.17 -8.49
N SER A 42 -14.60 -24.29 -7.81
CA SER A 42 -15.50 -25.31 -8.35
C SER A 42 -16.92 -24.78 -8.58
N LEU A 43 -17.41 -23.93 -7.68
CA LEU A 43 -18.76 -23.34 -7.78
C LEU A 43 -18.89 -22.44 -9.02
N VAL A 44 -17.93 -21.56 -9.29
CA VAL A 44 -18.00 -20.69 -10.47
C VAL A 44 -17.86 -21.50 -11.77
N GLN A 45 -17.05 -22.56 -11.81
CA GLN A 45 -16.94 -23.40 -13.00
C GLN A 45 -18.23 -24.17 -13.32
N ILE A 46 -18.96 -24.63 -12.28
CA ILE A 46 -20.20 -25.40 -12.45
C ILE A 46 -21.40 -24.47 -12.74
N LEU A 47 -21.55 -23.40 -11.95
CA LEU A 47 -22.74 -22.56 -11.93
C LEU A 47 -22.55 -21.21 -12.66
N GLY A 48 -21.31 -20.84 -12.97
CA GLY A 48 -20.95 -19.53 -13.50
C GLY A 48 -21.49 -19.27 -14.90
N PHE A 49 -21.94 -20.29 -15.65
CA PHE A 49 -22.56 -20.07 -16.97
C PHE A 49 -23.76 -19.10 -16.90
N VAL A 50 -24.64 -19.28 -15.91
CA VAL A 50 -25.83 -18.45 -15.76
C VAL A 50 -25.43 -17.03 -15.38
N ALA A 51 -24.51 -16.88 -14.42
CA ALA A 51 -23.99 -15.57 -14.02
C ALA A 51 -23.28 -14.86 -15.18
N TYR A 52 -22.43 -15.57 -15.92
CA TYR A 52 -21.72 -15.07 -17.09
C TYR A 52 -22.70 -14.58 -18.17
N SER A 53 -23.70 -15.38 -18.51
CA SER A 53 -24.68 -14.98 -19.53
C SER A 53 -25.52 -13.78 -19.10
N ASN A 54 -25.84 -13.66 -17.80
CA ASN A 54 -26.66 -12.56 -17.29
C ASN A 54 -25.85 -11.27 -17.08
N SER A 55 -24.52 -11.36 -16.99
CA SER A 55 -23.65 -10.21 -16.74
C SER A 55 -23.56 -9.21 -17.90
N VAL A 56 -23.94 -9.59 -19.12
CA VAL A 56 -23.90 -8.72 -20.32
C VAL A 56 -24.65 -7.40 -20.11
N ASN A 57 -25.75 -7.43 -19.36
CA ASN A 57 -26.59 -6.27 -19.09
C ASN A 57 -26.55 -5.87 -17.61
N TYR A 58 -25.54 -6.31 -16.87
CA TYR A 58 -25.38 -5.89 -15.50
C TYR A 58 -24.97 -4.42 -15.47
N THR A 59 -25.62 -3.64 -14.61
CA THR A 59 -25.25 -2.26 -14.34
C THR A 59 -25.13 -2.14 -12.83
N GLU A 60 -24.00 -1.61 -12.36
CA GLU A 60 -23.81 -1.44 -10.93
C GLU A 60 -24.88 -0.51 -10.34
N PRO A 61 -25.43 -0.84 -9.17
CA PRO A 61 -26.37 0.04 -8.49
C PRO A 61 -25.68 1.35 -8.11
N VAL A 62 -26.38 2.47 -8.29
CA VAL A 62 -25.88 3.84 -8.02
C VAL A 62 -25.39 4.03 -6.58
N ASN A 63 -25.84 3.17 -5.65
CA ASN A 63 -25.50 3.21 -4.23
C ASN A 63 -24.40 2.20 -3.83
N LEU A 64 -23.66 1.63 -4.80
CA LEU A 64 -22.54 0.75 -4.47
C LEU A 64 -21.49 1.54 -3.68
N VAL A 65 -21.09 0.98 -2.54
CA VAL A 65 -20.10 1.61 -1.66
C VAL A 65 -18.75 1.63 -2.38
N LYS A 66 -18.27 2.85 -2.68
CA LYS A 66 -16.93 3.07 -3.23
C LYS A 66 -15.95 3.19 -2.08
N TYR A 67 -15.02 2.26 -2.00
CA TYR A 67 -13.91 2.35 -1.05
C TYR A 67 -12.97 3.46 -1.50
N THR A 68 -12.48 4.22 -0.52
CA THR A 68 -11.42 5.20 -0.72
C THR A 68 -10.22 4.80 0.12
N LEU A 69 -9.06 5.38 -0.14
CA LEU A 69 -7.90 5.20 0.72
C LEU A 69 -8.19 5.72 2.14
N HIS A 70 -7.67 5.03 3.16
CA HIS A 70 -7.81 5.43 4.57
C HIS A 70 -6.98 6.67 4.92
N ASN A 71 -5.85 6.87 4.23
CA ASN A 71 -5.00 8.03 4.46
C ASN A 71 -5.71 9.30 3.98
N ASP A 72 -5.99 10.24 4.89
CA ASP A 72 -6.76 11.47 4.58
C ASP A 72 -6.12 12.31 3.46
N TYR A 73 -4.79 12.36 3.39
CA TYR A 73 -4.07 13.10 2.36
C TYR A 73 -4.25 12.47 0.98
N LEU A 74 -4.16 11.14 0.90
CA LEU A 74 -4.35 10.40 -0.35
C LEU A 74 -5.83 10.31 -0.75
N LYS A 75 -6.73 10.23 0.23
CA LYS A 75 -8.18 10.06 0.04
C LYS A 75 -8.80 11.12 -0.86
N VAL A 76 -8.44 12.39 -0.66
CA VAL A 76 -8.97 13.51 -1.46
C VAL A 76 -8.57 13.33 -2.92
N ARG A 77 -7.28 13.11 -3.19
CA ARG A 77 -6.78 12.93 -4.56
C ARG A 77 -7.31 11.68 -5.23
N TYR A 78 -7.43 10.60 -4.47
CA TYR A 78 -8.01 9.35 -4.97
C TYR A 78 -9.47 9.52 -5.38
N SER A 79 -10.22 10.35 -4.65
CA SER A 79 -11.63 10.62 -4.96
C SER A 79 -11.80 11.31 -6.31
N ASP A 80 -10.83 12.13 -6.73
CA ASP A 80 -10.86 12.80 -8.03
C ASP A 80 -10.71 11.82 -9.20
N ILE A 81 -9.96 10.73 -9.03
CA ILE A 81 -9.75 9.69 -10.06
C ILE A 81 -11.07 9.09 -10.50
N TYR A 82 -12.01 8.88 -9.57
CA TYR A 82 -13.34 8.40 -9.90
C TYR A 82 -14.04 9.29 -10.93
N GLY A 83 -13.92 10.62 -10.82
CA GLY A 83 -14.50 11.54 -11.81
C GLY A 83 -13.76 11.55 -13.16
N LEU A 84 -12.46 11.25 -13.15
CA LEU A 84 -11.58 11.34 -14.31
C LEU A 84 -11.48 10.04 -15.12
N CYS A 85 -11.88 8.92 -14.51
CA CYS A 85 -11.84 7.58 -15.09
C CYS A 85 -13.26 6.97 -15.10
N PRO A 86 -14.20 7.52 -15.90
CA PRO A 86 -15.62 7.18 -15.80
C PRO A 86 -15.93 5.71 -16.12
N LYS A 87 -15.16 5.05 -17.00
CA LYS A 87 -15.44 3.66 -17.39
C LYS A 87 -15.16 2.68 -16.25
N VAL A 88 -14.10 2.94 -15.48
CA VAL A 88 -13.69 2.12 -14.33
C VAL A 88 -14.32 2.55 -12.99
N ASN A 89 -15.08 3.65 -12.98
CA ASN A 89 -15.77 4.19 -11.79
C ASN A 89 -17.26 3.80 -11.70
N GLY A 90 -17.92 3.61 -12.84
CA GLY A 90 -19.37 3.39 -12.92
C GLY A 90 -19.79 1.95 -13.16
N GLU A 91 -18.97 1.16 -13.86
CA GLU A 91 -19.36 -0.18 -14.34
C GLU A 91 -18.46 -1.30 -13.81
N GLU A 92 -17.23 -1.00 -13.35
CA GLU A 92 -16.20 -2.04 -13.22
C GLU A 92 -15.70 -2.31 -11.78
N ALA A 93 -16.15 -1.59 -10.73
CA ALA A 93 -15.65 -1.72 -9.33
C ALA A 93 -14.11 -1.71 -9.13
N THR A 94 -13.32 -1.47 -10.19
CA THR A 94 -11.88 -1.71 -10.21
C THR A 94 -11.15 -0.72 -9.31
N LEU A 95 -11.46 0.57 -9.41
CA LEU A 95 -10.89 1.60 -8.55
C LEU A 95 -11.24 1.40 -7.06
N SER A 96 -12.45 0.93 -6.75
CA SER A 96 -12.86 0.60 -5.38
C SER A 96 -12.05 -0.59 -4.84
N SER A 97 -11.83 -1.60 -5.68
CA SER A 97 -11.04 -2.78 -5.36
C SER A 97 -9.56 -2.42 -5.11
N CYS A 98 -8.96 -1.56 -5.93
CA CYS A 98 -7.59 -1.08 -5.72
C CYS A 98 -7.44 -0.36 -4.37
N ALA A 99 -8.40 0.50 -4.01
CA ALA A 99 -8.39 1.19 -2.72
C ALA A 99 -8.51 0.22 -1.54
N LEU A 100 -9.41 -0.75 -1.63
CA LEU A 100 -9.60 -1.76 -0.59
C LEU A 100 -8.36 -2.63 -0.42
N GLN A 101 -7.75 -3.09 -1.51
CA GLN A 101 -6.52 -3.89 -1.48
C GLN A 101 -5.38 -3.11 -0.81
N HIS A 102 -5.19 -1.84 -1.15
CA HIS A 102 -4.19 -1.00 -0.50
C HIS A 102 -4.47 -0.81 0.99
N ASN A 103 -5.72 -0.56 1.39
CA ASN A 103 -6.10 -0.39 2.79
C ASN A 103 -5.92 -1.65 3.64
N LEU A 104 -5.95 -2.83 3.02
CA LEU A 104 -5.74 -4.13 3.67
C LEU A 104 -4.31 -4.64 3.54
N CYS A 105 -3.41 -3.89 2.91
CA CYS A 105 -2.04 -4.31 2.67
C CYS A 105 -1.23 -4.31 3.98
N GLU A 106 -0.64 -5.47 4.30
CA GLU A 106 0.19 -5.66 5.51
C GLU A 106 1.70 -5.61 5.22
N ASN A 107 2.08 -5.42 3.95
CA ASN A 107 3.47 -5.34 3.50
C ASN A 107 4.10 -3.95 3.80
N SER A 108 5.33 -3.73 3.37
CA SER A 108 5.95 -2.41 3.49
C SER A 108 5.15 -1.34 2.75
N ALA A 109 5.20 -0.08 3.22
CA ALA A 109 4.47 1.02 2.59
C ALA A 109 4.80 1.16 1.08
N VAL A 110 6.05 0.87 0.70
CA VAL A 110 6.52 0.91 -0.70
C VAL A 110 5.88 -0.22 -1.52
N GLU A 111 5.83 -1.45 -1.02
CA GLU A 111 5.18 -2.57 -1.72
C GLU A 111 3.67 -2.36 -1.85
N CYS A 112 3.03 -1.78 -0.83
CA CYS A 112 1.61 -1.43 -0.88
C CYS A 112 1.33 -0.29 -1.88
N ALA A 113 2.24 0.67 -2.00
CA ALA A 113 2.16 1.75 -2.99
C ALA A 113 2.39 1.24 -4.42
N ASP A 114 3.33 0.31 -4.60
CA ASP A 114 3.59 -0.33 -5.90
C ASP A 114 2.39 -1.15 -6.37
N SER A 115 1.83 -1.97 -5.46
CA SER A 115 0.62 -2.77 -5.73
C SER A 115 -0.58 -1.88 -6.11
N LEU A 116 -0.78 -0.78 -5.38
CA LEU A 116 -1.83 0.20 -5.71
C LEU A 116 -1.59 0.82 -7.09
N SER A 117 -0.34 1.22 -7.38
CA SER A 117 0.02 1.87 -8.64
C SER A 117 -0.18 0.94 -9.83
N GLN A 118 0.18 -0.34 -9.70
CA GLN A 118 -0.08 -1.34 -10.72
C GLN A 118 -1.59 -1.49 -10.97
N CYS A 119 -2.38 -1.67 -9.91
CA CYS A 119 -3.83 -1.81 -10.01
C CYS A 119 -4.48 -0.59 -10.71
N LEU A 120 -4.07 0.63 -10.35
CA LEU A 120 -4.58 1.84 -10.98
C LEU A 120 -4.17 1.97 -12.46
N ARG A 121 -2.95 1.57 -12.83
CA ARG A 121 -2.49 1.59 -14.23
C ARG A 121 -3.26 0.59 -15.10
N GLU A 122 -3.55 -0.58 -14.57
CA GLU A 122 -4.40 -1.57 -15.22
C GLU A 122 -5.80 -1.00 -15.43
N ALA A 123 -6.39 -0.34 -14.42
CA ALA A 123 -7.67 0.35 -14.55
C ALA A 123 -7.61 1.47 -15.62
N ALA A 124 -6.58 2.33 -15.60
CA ALA A 124 -6.44 3.39 -16.60
C ALA A 124 -6.33 2.83 -18.03
N THR A 125 -5.68 1.67 -18.20
CA THR A 125 -5.58 0.98 -19.49
C THR A 125 -6.95 0.51 -19.99
N VAL A 126 -7.83 0.06 -19.08
CA VAL A 126 -9.21 -0.32 -19.42
C VAL A 126 -10.05 0.91 -19.77
N ASP A 127 -9.90 2.01 -19.03
CA ASP A 127 -10.58 3.27 -19.35
C ASP A 127 -10.13 3.82 -20.73
N GLY A 128 -8.83 3.75 -21.00
CA GLY A 128 -8.21 4.11 -22.28
C GLY A 128 -8.20 5.62 -22.59
N SER A 129 -8.66 6.47 -21.67
CA SER A 129 -8.53 7.93 -21.82
C SER A 129 -7.18 8.43 -21.32
N THR A 130 -6.61 9.41 -22.03
CA THR A 130 -5.36 10.06 -21.62
C THR A 130 -5.53 10.79 -20.29
N THR A 131 -6.70 11.40 -20.06
CA THR A 131 -7.03 12.08 -18.80
C THR A 131 -6.99 11.14 -17.62
N CYS A 132 -7.53 9.92 -17.75
CA CYS A 132 -7.46 8.91 -16.70
C CYS A 132 -6.03 8.46 -16.45
N HIS A 133 -5.25 8.20 -17.51
CA HIS A 133 -3.83 7.85 -17.38
C HIS A 133 -3.03 8.93 -16.64
N ASP A 134 -3.19 10.20 -17.00
CA ASP A 134 -2.49 11.32 -16.36
C ASP A 134 -2.86 11.46 -14.88
N ALA A 135 -4.16 11.30 -14.57
CA ALA A 135 -4.67 11.33 -13.20
C ALA A 135 -4.10 10.17 -12.35
N VAL A 136 -4.05 8.96 -12.92
CA VAL A 136 -3.47 7.79 -12.28
C VAL A 136 -1.97 7.98 -12.05
N GLU A 137 -1.20 8.42 -13.03
CA GLU A 137 0.24 8.65 -12.83
C GLU A 137 0.52 9.73 -11.78
N ALA A 138 -0.27 10.81 -11.76
CA ALA A 138 -0.18 11.81 -10.70
C ALA A 138 -0.47 11.21 -9.32
N MET A 139 -1.45 10.32 -9.20
CA MET A 139 -1.75 9.62 -7.96
C MET A 139 -0.64 8.66 -7.55
N CYS A 140 -0.10 7.87 -8.48
CA CYS A 140 1.00 6.95 -8.23
C CYS A 140 2.22 7.70 -7.65
N ASN A 141 2.60 8.83 -8.27
CA ASN A 141 3.70 9.66 -7.78
C ASN A 141 3.47 10.14 -6.33
N VAL A 142 2.28 10.67 -6.04
CA VAL A 142 1.94 11.14 -4.68
C VAL A 142 1.92 9.98 -3.67
N THR A 143 1.45 8.80 -4.08
CA THR A 143 1.45 7.59 -3.24
C THR A 143 2.88 7.15 -2.92
N PHE A 144 3.79 7.17 -3.90
CA PHE A 144 5.20 6.85 -3.66
C PHE A 144 5.91 7.92 -2.81
N GLU A 145 5.60 9.20 -2.98
CA GLU A 145 6.12 10.26 -2.09
C GLU A 145 5.69 10.05 -0.64
N GLU A 146 4.44 9.64 -0.42
CA GLU A 146 3.92 9.29 0.90
C GLU A 146 4.62 8.04 1.45
N ALA A 147 4.70 6.97 0.64
CA ALA A 147 5.32 5.71 1.06
C ALA A 147 6.80 5.87 1.43
N ASN A 148 7.52 6.73 0.70
CA ASN A 148 8.91 7.08 0.98
C ASN A 148 9.08 8.18 2.04
N SER A 149 8.00 8.69 2.62
CA SER A 149 8.08 9.65 3.71
C SER A 149 8.87 9.04 4.87
N TRP A 150 9.73 9.86 5.49
CA TRP A 150 10.55 9.46 6.64
C TRP A 150 9.72 8.77 7.72
N ARG A 151 8.47 9.19 7.92
CA ARG A 151 7.55 8.57 8.88
C ARG A 151 7.34 7.08 8.59
N ASN A 152 7.13 6.72 7.32
CA ASN A 152 6.87 5.34 6.92
C ASN A 152 8.15 4.52 6.85
N VAL A 153 9.26 5.12 6.41
CA VAL A 153 10.60 4.50 6.46
C VAL A 153 11.01 4.13 7.89
N PHE A 154 10.72 4.98 8.88
CA PHE A 154 11.02 4.68 10.28
C PHE A 154 10.07 3.67 10.93
N MET A 155 8.87 3.47 10.36
CA MET A 155 7.88 2.50 10.85
C MET A 155 8.03 1.13 10.18
N ASP A 156 8.88 1.01 9.17
CA ASP A 156 9.15 -0.26 8.51
C ASP A 156 9.83 -1.24 9.49
N PRO A 157 9.22 -2.41 9.76
CA PRO A 157 9.75 -3.38 10.71
C PRO A 157 11.10 -3.98 10.27
N GLU A 158 11.38 -4.07 8.97
CA GLU A 158 12.69 -4.52 8.47
C GLU A 158 13.76 -3.45 8.72
N PHE A 159 13.43 -2.19 8.48
CA PHE A 159 14.33 -1.07 8.74
C PHE A 159 14.65 -0.97 10.23
N LEU A 160 13.64 -1.07 11.10
CA LEU A 160 13.81 -1.10 12.55
C LEU A 160 14.64 -2.32 12.98
N GLY A 161 14.33 -3.52 12.50
CA GLY A 161 15.06 -4.74 12.87
C GLY A 161 16.55 -4.68 12.55
N SER A 162 16.91 -4.18 11.36
CA SER A 162 18.31 -4.11 10.89
C SER A 162 19.09 -2.93 11.48
N ASN A 163 18.42 -1.82 11.78
CA ASN A 163 19.09 -0.58 12.20
C ASN A 163 18.95 -0.24 13.68
N ILE A 164 18.11 -0.91 14.48
CA ILE A 164 18.02 -0.69 15.93
C ILE A 164 19.39 -0.83 16.59
N LEU A 165 20.18 -1.85 16.22
CA LEU A 165 21.50 -2.04 16.81
C LEU A 165 22.45 -0.87 16.47
N LYS A 166 22.44 -0.42 15.22
CA LYS A 166 23.25 0.73 14.77
C LYS A 166 22.80 2.04 15.43
N LEU A 167 21.49 2.23 15.60
CA LEU A 167 20.90 3.39 16.25
C LEU A 167 21.29 3.41 17.74
N MET A 168 21.18 2.28 18.43
CA MET A 168 21.57 2.13 19.83
C MET A 168 23.08 2.35 20.03
N MET A 169 23.91 1.86 19.11
CA MET A 169 25.35 2.15 19.12
C MET A 169 25.63 3.64 18.93
N GLY A 170 24.96 4.28 17.97
CA GLY A 170 25.10 5.73 17.73
C GLY A 170 24.67 6.57 18.94
N ILE A 171 23.51 6.26 19.52
CA ILE A 171 22.99 6.93 20.74
C ILE A 171 23.95 6.74 21.91
N SER A 172 24.45 5.51 22.12
CA SER A 172 25.40 5.21 23.19
C SER A 172 26.70 6.01 23.04
N LEU A 173 27.18 6.18 21.81
CA LEU A 173 28.38 6.96 21.51
C LEU A 173 28.18 8.47 21.78
N VAL A 174 27.02 9.01 21.39
CA VAL A 174 26.64 10.40 21.67
C VAL A 174 26.52 10.65 23.18
N ILE A 175 25.89 9.73 23.92
CA ILE A 175 25.78 9.81 25.38
C ILE A 175 27.17 9.75 26.03
N LEU A 176 28.05 8.84 25.58
CA LEU A 176 29.43 8.76 26.06
C LEU A 176 30.20 10.06 25.82
N LEU A 177 30.11 10.62 24.62
CA LEU A 177 30.75 11.90 24.29
C LEU A 177 30.22 13.04 25.16
N PHE A 178 28.90 13.09 25.37
CA PHE A 178 28.27 14.09 26.23
C PHE A 178 28.74 13.96 27.68
N CYS A 179 28.81 12.74 28.22
CA CYS A 179 29.36 12.47 29.55
C CYS A 179 30.83 12.90 29.67
N ILE A 180 31.66 12.64 28.65
CA ILE A 180 33.07 13.07 28.64
C ILE A 180 33.20 14.60 28.64
N ILE A 181 32.32 15.31 27.92
CA ILE A 181 32.31 16.77 27.88
C ILE A 181 31.90 17.34 29.24
N LEU A 182 30.86 16.79 29.88
CA LEU A 182 30.40 17.24 31.20
C LEU A 182 31.36 16.90 32.34
N LEU A 183 32.05 15.76 32.26
CA LEU A 183 33.03 15.34 33.26
C LEU A 183 34.40 15.99 33.08
N ARG A 184 34.60 16.80 32.01
CA ARG A 184 35.87 17.48 31.79
C ARG A 184 36.06 18.50 32.92
N PRO A 185 37.03 18.29 33.84
CA PRO A 185 37.20 19.17 35.00
C PRO A 185 37.48 20.58 34.48
N ASN A 186 36.75 21.56 35.00
CA ASN A 186 36.94 22.96 34.67
C ASN A 186 38.33 23.38 35.13
N ARG A 187 39.34 23.23 34.26
CA ARG A 187 40.78 23.46 34.50
C ARG A 187 41.14 24.95 34.70
N LYS A 188 40.20 25.77 35.17
CA LYS A 188 40.39 27.19 35.47
C LYS A 188 40.65 27.51 36.95
N ILE A 189 40.75 26.51 37.83
CA ILE A 189 41.05 26.72 39.24
C ILE A 189 42.36 26.01 39.58
N ASP A 190 43.50 26.61 39.23
CA ASP A 190 44.74 26.40 39.99
C ASP A 190 45.90 27.38 39.69
N GLU A 191 45.71 28.41 38.86
CA GLU A 191 46.74 29.46 38.74
C GLU A 191 46.79 30.42 39.95
N LYS A 192 45.77 30.43 40.83
CA LYS A 192 45.78 31.27 42.04
C LYS A 192 46.47 30.62 43.24
N LEU A 193 46.61 29.30 43.30
CA LEU A 193 47.28 28.64 44.44
C LEU A 193 48.82 28.63 44.32
N LEU A 194 49.36 28.63 43.10
CA LEU A 194 50.81 28.65 42.86
C LEU A 194 51.47 30.02 43.12
N ARG A 195 50.70 31.10 43.28
CA ARG A 195 51.24 32.44 43.55
C ARG A 195 51.41 32.75 45.04
N TYR A 196 50.89 31.90 45.94
CA TYR A 196 50.99 32.11 47.40
C TYR A 196 52.09 31.30 48.09
N SER A 197 52.78 30.41 47.37
CA SER A 197 53.84 29.56 47.94
C SER A 197 55.26 30.10 47.68
N ARG A 198 55.38 31.38 47.28
CA ARG A 198 56.66 32.05 46.99
C ARG A 198 56.73 33.39 47.70
N VAL A 199 56.62 33.37 49.03
CA VAL A 199 57.00 34.46 49.96
C VAL A 199 57.61 33.81 51.20
#